data_AF-A0A1G8AVX8-F1
#
_entry.id   AF-A0A1G8AVX8-F1
#
_cell.length_a   1.000
_cell.length_b   1.000
_cell.length_c   1.000
_cell.angle_alpha   90.00
_cell.angle_beta   90.00
_cell.angle_gamma   90.00
#
_symmetry.space_group_name_H-M   'P 1'
#
loop_
_entity.id
_entity.type
_entity.pdbx_description
1 polymer ?
#
loop_
_entity_poly.entity_id
_entity_poly.type
_entity_poly.pdbx_seq_one_letter_code
_entity_poly.pdbx_strand_id
1 'polypeptide(L)'
;MRNQLNMITPLSGAKQYDSSSVIKDGLVSLNGFYESTVPFSEAYKHYNKELEKNGWKFHMKQEEKDGTVSYYFKQGDFLATITFLDNYHFLFNLRWAMLGV
;
A
#
# COMPACT_ATOMS: atom_id res chain seq x y z
N MET A 1 14.56 -13.26 1.45
CA MET A 1 13.56 -12.36 0.84
C MET A 1 14.03 -10.92 1.04
N ARG A 2 14.20 -10.13 -0.01
CA ARG A 2 14.32 -8.67 0.16
C ARG A 2 12.93 -8.19 0.59
N ASN A 3 12.77 -7.91 1.88
CA ASN A 3 11.52 -7.38 2.41
C ASN A 3 11.36 -5.95 1.89
N GLN A 4 10.69 -5.77 0.75
CA GLN A 4 10.43 -4.45 0.16
C GLN A 4 9.68 -3.52 1.13
N LEU A 5 9.00 -4.07 2.17
CA LEU A 5 8.41 -3.26 3.24
C LEU A 5 9.44 -2.50 4.06
N ASN A 6 10.63 -3.05 4.29
CA ASN A 6 11.66 -2.39 5.10
C ASN A 6 12.20 -1.12 4.41
N MET A 7 11.85 -0.89 3.14
CA MET A 7 12.25 0.29 2.38
C MET A 7 11.27 1.46 2.52
N ILE A 8 10.07 1.23 3.08
CA ILE A 8 9.01 2.22 3.17
C ILE A 8 8.94 2.73 4.61
N THR A 9 9.22 4.02 4.82
CA THR A 9 9.10 4.63 6.14
C THR A 9 7.61 4.72 6.51
N PRO A 10 7.17 4.20 7.67
CA PRO A 10 5.79 4.36 8.11
C PRO A 10 5.40 5.84 8.27
N LEU A 11 4.13 6.15 8.02
CA LEU A 11 3.58 7.48 8.29
C LEU A 11 3.57 7.75 9.81
N SER A 12 4.17 8.87 10.23
CA SER A 12 4.12 9.29 11.63
C SER A 12 2.68 9.56 12.06
N GLY A 13 2.29 9.05 13.23
CA GLY A 13 0.91 9.17 13.73
C GLY A 13 -0.08 8.18 13.12
N ALA A 14 0.35 7.32 12.17
CA ALA A 14 -0.44 6.17 11.76
C ALA A 14 -0.20 4.99 12.70
N LYS A 15 -1.29 4.38 13.18
CA LYS A 15 -1.26 3.17 14.01
C LYS A 15 -1.85 2.01 13.24
N GLN A 16 -1.08 0.93 13.12
CA GLN A 16 -1.60 -0.32 12.58
C GLN A 16 -2.54 -0.96 13.60
N TYR A 17 -3.76 -1.28 13.20
CA TYR A 17 -4.75 -1.95 14.05
C TYR A 17 -5.04 -3.39 13.62
N ASP A 18 -4.74 -3.74 12.37
CA ASP A 18 -4.86 -5.12 11.87
C ASP A 18 -3.80 -5.41 10.80
N SER A 19 -3.45 -6.69 10.67
CA SER A 19 -2.46 -7.16 9.70
C SER A 19 -2.75 -8.58 9.27
N SER A 20 -2.56 -8.87 7.99
CA SER A 20 -2.52 -10.25 7.50
C SER A 20 -1.36 -10.46 6.54
N SER A 21 -0.82 -11.67 6.53
CA SER A 21 0.19 -12.08 5.58
C SER A 21 -0.17 -13.44 5.01
N VAL A 22 0.03 -13.59 3.71
CA VAL A 22 -0.13 -14.87 3.01
C VAL A 22 1.19 -15.19 2.33
N ILE A 23 1.70 -16.39 2.62
CA ILE A 23 2.87 -16.96 1.95
C ILE A 23 2.37 -18.12 1.09
N LYS A 24 2.53 -18.01 -0.23
CA LYS A 24 2.16 -19.07 -1.18
C LYS A 24 3.24 -19.19 -2.24
N ASP A 25 3.76 -20.41 -2.45
CA ASP A 25 4.78 -20.70 -3.48
C ASP A 25 6.03 -19.80 -3.38
N GLY A 26 6.42 -19.41 -2.16
CA GLY A 26 7.55 -18.49 -1.90
C GLY A 26 7.24 -17.01 -2.15
N LEU A 27 6.02 -16.67 -2.58
CA LEU A 27 5.52 -15.32 -2.73
C LEU A 27 4.89 -14.84 -1.41
N VAL A 28 4.99 -13.54 -1.14
CA VAL A 28 4.43 -12.92 0.06
C VAL A 28 3.46 -11.80 -0.32
N SER A 29 2.26 -11.85 0.23
CA SER A 29 1.30 -10.74 0.24
C SER A 29 1.13 -10.26 1.66
N LEU A 30 1.25 -8.96 1.86
CA LEU A 30 1.17 -8.29 3.16
C LEU A 30 0.08 -7.25 3.11
N ASN A 31 -0.81 -7.29 4.08
CA ASN A 31 -1.86 -6.31 4.31
C ASN A 31 -1.63 -5.69 5.68
N GLY A 32 -1.63 -4.37 5.74
CA GLY A 32 -1.69 -3.63 7.00
C GLY A 32 -2.83 -2.63 6.97
N PHE A 33 -3.70 -2.68 7.97
CA PHE A 33 -4.77 -1.72 8.15
C PHE A 33 -4.35 -0.69 9.19
N TYR A 34 -4.50 0.58 8.85
CA TYR A 34 -3.99 1.70 9.60
C TYR A 34 -5.09 2.73 9.88
N GLU A 35 -5.06 3.25 11.10
CA GLU A 35 -5.77 4.46 11.50
C GLU A 35 -4.74 5.59 11.57
N SER A 36 -5.07 6.75 11.03
CA SER A 36 -4.17 7.91 10.91
C SER A 36 -4.74 9.12 11.62
N THR A 37 -3.89 9.88 12.31
CA THR A 37 -4.25 11.20 12.85
C THR A 37 -4.26 12.30 11.79
N VAL A 38 -3.74 12.03 10.59
CA VAL A 38 -3.74 12.95 9.45
C VAL A 38 -4.68 12.47 8.35
N PRO A 39 -5.29 13.40 7.58
CA PRO A 39 -6.25 13.05 6.55
C PRO A 39 -5.62 12.29 5.38
N PHE A 40 -6.48 11.62 4.60
CA PHE A 40 -6.14 10.87 3.39
C PHE A 40 -5.13 11.59 2.48
N SER A 41 -5.33 12.87 2.18
CA SER A 41 -4.46 13.61 1.27
C SER A 41 -3.00 13.68 1.73
N GLU A 42 -2.77 13.78 3.05
CA GLU A 42 -1.44 13.78 3.64
C GLU A 42 -0.85 12.37 3.70
N ALA A 43 -1.65 11.39 4.09
CA ALA A 43 -1.24 9.99 4.11
C ALA A 43 -0.82 9.50 2.72
N TYR A 44 -1.62 9.80 1.69
CA TYR A 44 -1.30 9.51 0.30
C TYR A 44 0.00 10.18 -0.14
N LYS A 45 0.17 11.49 0.15
CA LYS A 45 1.37 12.23 -0.21
C LYS A 45 2.63 11.62 0.39
N HIS A 46 2.58 11.16 1.65
CA HIS A 46 3.67 10.48 2.32
C HIS A 46 4.06 9.18 1.61
N TYR A 47 3.10 8.25 1.45
CA TYR A 47 3.39 6.95 0.86
C TYR A 47 3.73 7.03 -0.63
N ASN A 48 3.12 7.94 -1.39
CA ASN A 48 3.50 8.19 -2.79
C ASN A 48 4.98 8.58 -2.88
N LYS A 49 5.44 9.52 -2.03
CA LYS A 49 6.84 9.96 -2.01
C LYS A 49 7.80 8.84 -1.59
N GLU A 50 7.45 8.06 -0.57
CA GLU A 50 8.28 6.94 -0.13
C GLU A 50 8.37 5.83 -1.20
N LEU A 51 7.27 5.52 -1.88
CA LEU A 51 7.25 4.57 -2.99
C LEU A 51 8.10 5.07 -4.17
N GLU A 52 7.90 6.32 -4.62
CA GLU A 52 8.66 6.92 -5.71
C GLU A 52 10.17 6.95 -5.42
N LYS A 53 10.57 7.35 -4.20
CA LYS A 53 11.97 7.34 -3.74
C LYS A 53 12.61 5.96 -3.87
N ASN A 54 11.81 4.90 -3.68
CA ASN A 54 12.25 3.52 -3.77
C ASN A 54 12.07 2.92 -5.17
N GLY A 55 11.78 3.73 -6.19
CA GLY A 55 11.71 3.30 -7.60
C GLY A 55 10.39 2.63 -7.99
N TRP A 56 9.36 2.74 -7.15
CA TRP A 56 8.01 2.34 -7.51
C TRP A 56 7.38 3.38 -8.42
N LYS A 57 6.62 2.92 -9.41
CA LYS A 57 5.95 3.79 -10.38
C LYS A 57 4.45 3.72 -10.19
N PHE A 58 3.80 4.87 -10.14
CA PHE A 58 2.35 4.94 -10.19
C PHE A 58 1.83 4.23 -11.45
N HIS A 59 0.78 3.43 -11.27
CA HIS A 59 0.18 2.64 -12.33
C HIS A 59 -1.26 3.06 -12.60
N MET A 60 -2.08 3.20 -11.55
CA MET A 60 -3.52 3.43 -11.70
C MET A 60 -4.13 3.98 -10.42
N LYS A 61 -5.18 4.81 -10.56
CA LYS A 61 -6.13 5.16 -9.51
C LYS A 61 -7.49 4.53 -9.86
N GLN A 62 -8.12 3.90 -8.87
CA GLN A 62 -9.47 3.35 -8.96
C GLN A 62 -10.33 3.95 -7.85
N GLU A 63 -11.57 4.31 -8.18
CA GLU A 63 -12.52 4.91 -7.26
C GLU A 63 -13.82 4.12 -7.34
N GLU A 64 -14.24 3.61 -6.20
CA GLU A 64 -15.43 2.76 -6.07
C GLU A 64 -16.67 3.61 -5.74
N LYS A 65 -17.86 3.05 -6.01
CA LYS A 65 -19.14 3.73 -5.75
C LYS A 65 -19.38 4.03 -4.27
N ASP A 66 -18.74 3.28 -3.37
CA ASP A 66 -18.85 3.47 -1.92
C ASP A 66 -17.90 4.56 -1.37
N GLY A 67 -17.13 5.21 -2.25
CA GLY A 67 -16.17 6.25 -1.88
C GLY A 67 -14.77 5.73 -1.58
N THR A 68 -14.54 4.41 -1.63
CA THR A 68 -13.21 3.82 -1.49
C THR A 68 -12.31 4.25 -2.66
N VAL A 69 -11.09 4.70 -2.35
CA VAL A 69 -10.11 5.11 -3.37
C VAL A 69 -8.84 4.27 -3.25
N SER A 70 -8.45 3.59 -4.34
CA SER A 70 -7.24 2.76 -4.41
C SER A 70 -6.20 3.33 -5.37
N TYR A 71 -4.96 3.38 -4.92
CA TYR A 71 -3.79 3.78 -5.71
C TYR A 71 -2.85 2.61 -5.87
N TYR A 72 -2.50 2.29 -7.12
CA TYR A 72 -1.67 1.14 -7.47
C TYR A 72 -0.31 1.58 -7.98
N PHE A 73 0.74 0.89 -7.50
CA PHE A 73 2.13 1.15 -7.85
C PHE A 73 2.83 -0.14 -8.23
N LYS A 74 3.73 -0.07 -9.23
CA LYS A 74 4.50 -1.22 -9.70
C LYS A 74 6.00 -1.02 -9.54
N GLN A 75 6.70 -2.10 -9.22
CA GLN A 75 8.16 -2.17 -9.27
C GLN A 75 8.57 -3.57 -9.70
N GLY A 76 9.02 -3.74 -10.95
CA GLY A 76 9.25 -5.07 -11.51
C GLY A 76 7.99 -5.93 -11.41
N ASP A 77 8.14 -7.13 -10.84
CA ASP A 77 7.05 -8.07 -10.58
C ASP A 77 6.32 -7.82 -9.26
N PHE A 78 6.43 -6.62 -8.66
CA PHE A 78 5.74 -6.28 -7.42
C PHE A 78 4.66 -5.22 -7.65
N LEU A 79 3.61 -5.32 -6.83
CA LEU A 79 2.53 -4.34 -6.74
C LEU A 79 2.42 -3.85 -5.29
N ALA A 80 2.32 -2.54 -5.12
CA ALA A 80 1.89 -1.92 -3.88
C ALA A 80 0.53 -1.24 -4.12
N THR A 81 -0.34 -1.30 -3.13
CA THR A 81 -1.64 -0.64 -3.16
C THR A 81 -1.85 0.14 -1.88
N ILE A 82 -2.34 1.37 -2.02
CA ILE A 82 -2.84 2.17 -0.92
C ILE A 82 -4.33 2.36 -1.16
N THR A 83 -5.16 1.78 -0.31
CA THR A 83 -6.62 1.87 -0.40
C THR A 83 -7.15 2.65 0.80
N PHE A 84 -7.82 3.76 0.53
CA PHE A 84 -8.44 4.59 1.55
C PHE A 84 -9.90 4.18 1.70
N LEU A 85 -10.24 3.74 2.90
CA LEU A 85 -11.58 3.27 3.27
C LEU A 85 -12.45 4.45 3.73
N ASP A 86 -11.82 5.42 4.39
CA ASP A 86 -12.38 6.73 4.70
C ASP A 86 -11.24 7.76 4.87
N ASN A 87 -11.53 8.91 5.46
CA ASN A 87 -10.56 10.00 5.59
C ASN A 87 -9.38 9.70 6.53
N TYR A 88 -9.50 8.71 7.42
CA TYR A 88 -8.51 8.39 8.45
C TYR A 88 -8.11 6.90 8.48
N HIS A 89 -8.84 6.03 7.79
CA HIS A 89 -8.54 4.60 7.69
C HIS A 89 -8.06 4.23 6.29
N PHE A 90 -6.94 3.52 6.24
CA PHE A 90 -6.38 3.02 4.99
C PHE A 90 -5.76 1.63 5.14
N LEU A 91 -5.79 0.90 4.04
CA LEU A 91 -5.11 -0.36 3.83
C LEU A 91 -3.86 -0.10 3.00
N PHE A 92 -2.72 -0.53 3.51
CA PHE A 92 -1.48 -0.64 2.74
C PHE A 92 -1.26 -2.12 2.40
N ASN A 93 -1.25 -2.43 1.10
CA ASN A 93 -0.94 -3.76 0.59
C ASN A 93 0.39 -3.75 -0.17
N LEU A 94 1.19 -4.77 0.07
CA LEU A 94 2.35 -5.09 -0.74
C LEU A 94 2.23 -6.55 -1.18
N ARG A 95 2.23 -6.80 -2.48
CA ARG A 95 2.14 -8.14 -3.03
C ARG A 95 3.08 -8.33 -4.21
N TRP A 96 3.46 -9.59 -4.45
CA TRP A 96 3.98 -9.95 -5.76
C TRP A 96 2.85 -9.85 -6.79
N ALA A 97 3.09 -9.13 -7.89
CA ALA A 97 2.20 -9.09 -9.02
C ALA A 97 2.29 -10.45 -9.72
N MET A 98 1.27 -11.30 -9.57
CA MET A 98 1.18 -12.48 -10.43
C MET A 98 1.20 -11.99 -11.88
N LEU A 99 2.24 -12.36 -12.63
CA LEU A 99 2.17 -12.33 -14.09
C LEU A 99 0.92 -13.11 -14.47
N GLY A 100 0.04 -12.47 -15.25
CA GLY A 100 -1.26 -13.00 -15.60
C GLY A 100 -1.19 -14.46 -16.05
N VAL A 101 -2.09 -15.26 -15.49
CA VAL A 101 -2.65 -16.41 -16.21
C VAL A 101 -3.82 -15.88 -17.03
#